data_AF-A0A3S4VBU4-F1
#
_entry.id   AF-A0A3S4VBU4-F1
#
_cell.length_a   1.000
_cell.length_b   1.000
_cell.length_c   1.000
_cell.angle_alpha   90.00
_cell.angle_beta   90.00
_cell.angle_gamma   90.00
#
_symmetry.space_group_name_H-M   'P 1'
#
loop_
_entity.id
_entity.type
_entity.pdbx_description
1 polymer ?
#
loop_
_entity_poly.entity_id
_entity_poly.type
_entity_poly.pdbx_seq_one_letter_code
_entity_poly.pdbx_strand_id
1 'polypeptide(L)' 'MAGHEGIVPMVGLGFGLAMLPDAVIDNSPMRDQISHLNLDVPVAPFELGIYTQKRNLVQPLIRAFWAMLE' A
#
# COMPACT_ATOMS: atom_id res chain seq x y z
N MET A 1 15.59 7.27 3.67
CA MET A 1 14.24 7.77 4.00
C MET A 1 13.67 6.84 5.05
N ALA A 2 13.23 7.38 6.18
CA ALA A 2 12.53 6.59 7.20
C ALA A 2 11.14 6.21 6.66
N GLY A 3 10.72 4.96 6.84
CA GLY A 3 9.36 4.55 6.51
C GLY A 3 8.35 5.35 7.33
N HIS A 4 7.15 5.58 6.78
CA HIS A 4 6.05 6.23 7.48
C HIS A 4 5.31 5.29 8.45
N GLU A 5 6.02 4.28 8.98
CA GLU A 5 5.49 3.17 9.77
C GLU A 5 4.90 3.63 11.11
N GLY A 6 5.34 4.79 11.61
CA GLY A 6 4.82 5.39 12.82
C GLY A 6 3.40 5.97 12.69
N ILE A 7 2.87 6.16 11.47
CA ILE A 7 1.55 6.79 11.31
C ILE A 7 0.43 5.89 11.84
N VAL A 8 0.47 4.59 11.56
CA VAL A 8 -0.59 3.67 11.99
C VAL A 8 -0.70 3.59 13.52
N PRO A 9 0.40 3.44 14.28
CA PRO A 9 0.35 3.52 15.74
C PRO A 9 -0.17 4.85 16.28
N MET A 10 0.23 5.98 15.68
CA MET A 10 -0.22 7.30 16.12
C MET A 10 -1.74 7.46 15.97
N VAL A 11 -2.32 6.96 14.86
CA VAL A 11 -3.77 6.97 14.66
C VAL A 11 -4.47 6.02 15.63
N GLY A 12 -3.97 4.78 15.79
CA GLY A 12 -4.55 3.80 16.72
C GLY A 12 -4.53 4.24 18.19
N LEU A 13 -3.52 5.03 18.60
CA LEU A 13 -3.45 5.64 19.93
C LEU A 13 -4.36 6.88 20.10
N GLY A 14 -5.04 7.30 19.04
CA GLY A 14 -5.94 8.46 19.06
C GLY A 14 -5.23 9.82 18.95
N PHE A 15 -3.98 9.86 18.47
CA PHE A 15 -3.24 11.13 18.32
C PHE A 15 -3.56 11.89 17.02
N GLY A 16 -4.51 11.41 16.21
CA GLY A 16 -4.97 12.14 15.03
C GLY A 16 -5.65 11.26 13.98
N LEU A 17 -5.88 11.85 12.81
CA LEU A 17 -6.42 11.20 11.61
C LEU A 17 -5.33 11.14 10.52
N ALA A 18 -5.34 10.08 9.72
CA ALA A 18 -4.48 9.99 8.53
C ALA A 18 -5.23 9.34 7.36
N MET A 19 -4.85 9.71 6.14
CA MET A 19 -5.23 9.00 4.91
C MET A 19 -4.15 7.96 4.61
N LEU A 20 -4.52 6.69 4.60
CA LEU A 20 -3.61 5.56 4.46
C LEU A 20 -4.16 4.56 3.45
N PRO A 21 -3.30 3.84 2.70
CA PRO A 21 -3.76 2.71 1.90
C PRO A 21 -4.31 1.60 2.80
N ASP A 22 -5.41 0.97 2.40
CA ASP A 22 -6.04 -0.12 3.17
C ASP A 22 -5.06 -1.26 3.46
N ALA A 23 -4.18 -1.59 2.50
CA ALA A 23 -3.15 -2.61 2.70
C ALA A 23 -2.20 -2.32 3.87
N VAL A 24 -1.95 -1.04 4.20
CA VAL A 24 -1.11 -0.66 5.34
C VAL A 24 -1.87 -0.85 6.65
N ILE A 25 -3.17 -0.56 6.67
CA ILE A 25 -4.06 -0.76 7.83
C ILE A 25 -4.26 -2.25 8.08
N ASP A 26 -4.56 -3.02 7.03
CA ASP A 26 -4.88 -4.45 7.12
C ASP A 26 -3.70 -5.31 7.58
N ASN A 27 -2.48 -4.91 7.26
CA ASN A 27 -1.25 -5.59 7.70
C ASN A 27 -0.71 -5.06 9.05
N SER A 28 -1.41 -4.13 9.70
CA SER A 28 -0.99 -3.59 10.99
C SER A 28 -1.49 -4.44 12.16
N PRO A 29 -0.68 -4.67 13.21
CA PRO A 29 -1.15 -5.28 14.45
C PRO A 29 -2.17 -4.41 15.21
N MET A 30 -2.33 -3.14 14.83
CA MET A 30 -3.28 -2.20 15.46
C MET A 30 -4.54 -1.97 14.62
N ARG A 31 -4.80 -2.81 13.59
CA ARG A 31 -5.97 -2.70 12.71
C ARG A 31 -7.28 -2.53 13.48
N ASP A 32 -7.49 -3.35 14.51
CA ASP A 32 -8.73 -3.36 15.30
C ASP A 32 -8.91 -2.10 16.18
N GLN A 33 -7.87 -1.25 16.27
CA GLN A 33 -7.88 0.00 17.03
C GLN A 33 -8.13 1.23 16.12
N ILE A 34 -8.37 1.00 14.83
CA ILE A 34 -8.57 2.05 13.84
C ILE A 34 -10.05 2.12 13.47
N SER A 35 -10.57 3.34 13.37
CA SER A 35 -11.91 3.60 12.84
C SER A 35 -11.80 4.32 11.49
N HIS A 36 -12.68 3.97 10.56
CA HIS A 36 -12.73 4.60 9.25
C HIS A 36 -13.67 5.81 9.27
N LEU A 37 -13.22 6.92 8.69
CA LEU A 37 -14.04 8.08 8.43
C LEU A 37 -14.67 7.95 7.04
N ASN A 38 -15.99 7.80 6.97
CA ASN A 38 -16.71 7.79 5.70
C ASN A 38 -16.77 9.22 5.14
N LEU A 39 -16.29 9.41 3.92
CA LEU A 39 -16.33 10.67 3.20
C LEU A 39 -17.52 10.67 2.22
N ASP A 40 -18.21 11.81 2.10
CA ASP A 40 -19.30 11.98 1.13
C ASP A 40 -18.80 11.83 -0.32
N VAL A 41 -17.54 12.20 -0.55
CA VAL A 41 -16.83 12.01 -1.81
C VAL A 41 -15.65 11.07 -1.57
N PRO A 42 -15.63 9.86 -2.16
CA PRO A 42 -14.55 8.92 -1.95
C PRO A 42 -13.25 9.40 -2.63
N VAL A 43 -12.11 9.00 -2.06
CA VAL A 43 -10.81 9.22 -2.68
C VAL A 43 -10.67 8.26 -3.87
N ALA A 44 -10.23 8.79 -5.02
CA ALA A 44 -9.97 7.97 -6.19
C ALA A 44 -8.87 6.93 -5.87
N PRO A 45 -9.08 5.63 -6.15
CA PRO A 45 -8.04 4.62 -6.01
C PRO A 45 -6.83 4.97 -6.88
N PHE A 46 -5.63 4.63 -6.40
CA PHE A 46 -4.43 4.70 -7.21
C PHE A 46 -4.10 3.32 -7.77
N GLU A 47 -3.63 3.28 -9.02
CA GLU A 47 -3.21 2.05 -9.66
C GLU A 47 -1.77 1.72 -9.26
N LEU A 48 -1.56 0.51 -8.72
CA LEU A 48 -0.24 -0.04 -8.47
C LEU A 48 0.08 -1.06 -9.57
N GLY A 49 1.24 -0.89 -10.20
CA GLY A 49 1.71 -1.77 -11.25
C GLY A 49 3.15 -2.19 -11.03
N ILE A 50 3.53 -3.30 -11.67
CA ILE A 50 4.91 -3.75 -11.75
C ILE A 50 5.52 -3.17 -13.03
N TYR A 51 6.76 -2.70 -12.94
CA TYR A 51 7.47 -2.10 -14.06
C TYR A 51 8.87 -2.68 -14.20
N THR A 52 9.28 -2.89 -15.45
CA THR A 52 10.67 -3.18 -15.81
C THR A 52 11.00 -2.56 -17.17
N GLN A 53 12.29 -2.31 -17.43
CA GLN A 53 12.70 -1.82 -18.74
C GLN A 53 12.54 -2.93 -19.78
N LYS A 54 12.10 -2.60 -21.00
CA LYS A 54 11.90 -3.60 -22.08
C LYS A 54 13.12 -4.48 -22.31
N ARG A 55 14.34 -3.92 -22.27
CA ARG A 55 15.61 -4.67 -22.41
C ARG A 55 15.84 -5.70 -21.30
N ASN A 56 15.20 -5.55 -20.15
CA ASN A 56 15.32 -6.48 -19.03
C ASN A 56 14.41 -7.71 -19.19
N LEU A 57 13.39 -7.65 -20.07
CA LEU A 57 12.51 -8.78 -20.36
C LEU A 57 13.24 -9.95 -21.06
N VAL A 58 14.45 -9.72 -21.58
CA VAL A 58 15.28 -10.80 -22.13
C VAL A 58 15.95 -11.63 -21.03
N GLN A 59 16.06 -11.11 -19.80
CA GLN A 59 16.66 -11.84 -18.69
C GLN A 59 15.71 -12.97 -18.28
N PRO A 60 16.15 -14.24 -18.26
CA PRO A 60 15.27 -15.38 -18.01
C PRO A 60 14.46 -15.27 -16.72
N LEU A 61 15.08 -14.76 -15.64
CA LEU A 61 14.43 -14.58 -14.35
C LEU A 61 13.30 -13.53 -14.40
N ILE A 62 13.57 -12.37 -15.02
CA ILE A 62 12.57 -11.30 -15.14
C ILE A 62 11.44 -11.76 -16.05
N ARG A 63 11.74 -12.45 -17.15
CA ARG A 63 10.72 -13.02 -18.05
C ARG A 63 9.85 -14.06 -17.34
N ALA A 64 10.46 -14.94 -16.55
CA ALA A 64 9.72 -15.94 -15.79
C ALA A 64 8.78 -15.29 -14.78
N PHE A 65 9.26 -14.29 -14.03
CA PHE A 65 8.41 -13.51 -13.14
C PHE A 65 7.30 -12.77 -13.89
N TRP A 66 7.62 -12.17 -15.04
CA TRP A 66 6.65 -11.43 -15.85
C TRP A 66 5.53 -12.34 -16.36
N ALA A 67 5.85 -13.56 -16.78
CA ALA A 67 4.88 -14.56 -17.23
C ALA A 67 3.99 -15.13 -16.10
N MET A 68 4.32 -14.88 -14.82
CA MET A 68 3.45 -15.22 -13.69
C MET A 68 2.40 -14.13 -13.39
N LEU A 69 2.54 -12.94 -13.99
CA LEU A 69 1.61 -11.82 -13.81
C LEU A 69 0.47 -11.83 -14.84
N GLU A 70 0.59 -12.65 -15.89
CA GLU A 70 -0.44 -12.94 -16.90
C GLU A 70 -1.31 -14.12 -16.47
#